data_AF-A0A522M786-F1
#
_entry.id   AF-A0A522M786-F1
#
_cell.length_a   1.000
_cell.length_b   1.000
_cell.length_c   1.000
_cell.angle_alpha   90.00
_cell.angle_beta   90.00
_cell.angle_gamma   90.00
#
_symmetry.space_group_name_H-M   'P 1'
#
loop_
_entity.id
_entity.type
_entity.pdbx_description
1 polymer ?
#
loop_
_entity_poly.entity_id
_entity_poly.type
_entity_poly.pdbx_seq_one_letter_code
_entity_poly.pdbx_strand_id
1 'polypeptide(L)'
;SVQLHPQDMLRRNLKEGDLVHVTSRRGSIVLPVQGAPELGLSQAFIAMHWGDEFLGGVSSMGVPLAGVNALTTSAFCPSSKQPELKHAAVKILKAELPWSLLGVAWLADERALAAREELKRLTALFPFASCVPFGRERTGVLFRAASYEAGPDDVMAVVERLLDLDSADVLRYADKKKGQRRTARLTRVGDHAELTGFMLAGDTSAERWIKTLLQDELPAQAYGRLLLVPGAKAPVAVRARGKQVCTCLNVTDVAIRDHLARSMGSQAVRLASLQADLKCGTQCGSCMPELRKIIRASLPLAQAG
;
A
#
# COMPACT_ATOMS: atom_id res chain seq x y z
N SER A 1 6.71 2.35 5.78
CA SER A 1 6.57 1.32 6.84
C SER A 1 7.85 1.27 7.65
N VAL A 2 7.80 0.64 8.83
CA VAL A 2 8.99 0.16 9.54
C VAL A 2 9.09 -1.35 9.36
N GLN A 3 10.24 -1.83 8.90
CA GLN A 3 10.49 -3.24 8.69
C GLN A 3 11.12 -3.85 9.94
N LEU A 4 10.64 -5.02 10.34
CA LEU A 4 11.11 -5.79 11.49
C LEU A 4 11.24 -7.27 11.14
N HIS A 5 12.15 -7.96 11.81
CA HIS A 5 12.21 -9.42 11.70
C HIS A 5 10.90 -10.05 12.24
N PRO A 6 10.33 -11.09 11.59
CA PRO A 6 9.05 -11.68 12.02
C PRO A 6 9.02 -12.17 13.48
N GLN A 7 10.15 -12.64 14.01
CA GLN A 7 10.24 -13.01 15.44
C GLN A 7 10.11 -11.81 16.38
N ASP A 8 10.62 -10.65 15.98
CA ASP A 8 10.48 -9.41 16.77
C ASP A 8 9.05 -8.89 16.77
N MET A 9 8.35 -9.05 15.64
CA MET A 9 6.92 -8.77 15.55
C MET A 9 6.11 -9.72 16.46
N LEU A 10 6.39 -11.02 16.41
CA LEU A 10 5.72 -12.04 17.23
C LEU A 10 5.90 -11.75 18.73
N ARG A 11 7.13 -11.47 19.18
CA ARG A 11 7.44 -11.10 20.57
C ARG A 11 6.69 -9.86 21.06
N ARG A 12 6.30 -8.97 20.14
CA ARG A 12 5.60 -7.72 20.40
C ARG A 12 4.11 -7.79 20.08
N ASN A 13 3.58 -8.97 19.74
CA ASN A 13 2.21 -9.19 19.30
C ASN A 13 1.78 -8.27 18.13
N LEU A 14 2.68 -8.05 17.18
CA LEU A 14 2.46 -7.23 15.99
C LEU A 14 2.13 -8.10 14.79
N LYS A 15 1.14 -7.68 14.01
CA LYS A 15 0.77 -8.26 12.72
C LYS A 15 1.16 -7.33 11.58
N GLU A 16 1.34 -7.89 10.38
CA GLU A 16 1.58 -7.12 9.16
C GLU A 16 0.55 -5.99 9.01
N GLY A 17 1.01 -4.76 8.81
CA GLY A 17 0.16 -3.58 8.65
C GLY A 17 -0.31 -2.91 9.94
N ASP A 18 -0.07 -3.50 11.13
CA ASP A 18 -0.31 -2.82 12.41
C ASP A 18 0.47 -1.50 12.47
N LEU A 19 -0.16 -0.47 13.02
CA LEU A 19 0.53 0.79 13.27
C LEU A 19 1.37 0.69 14.55
N VAL A 20 2.56 1.29 14.50
CA VAL A 20 3.48 1.35 15.65
C VAL A 20 4.04 2.76 15.83
N HIS A 21 4.16 3.18 17.08
CA HIS A 21 4.97 4.32 17.45
C HIS A 21 6.44 3.92 17.39
N VAL A 22 7.21 4.61 16.56
CA VAL A 22 8.68 4.52 16.52
C VAL A 22 9.22 5.79 17.16
N THR A 23 9.92 5.66 18.28
CA THR A 23 10.35 6.80 19.09
C THR A 23 11.85 6.74 19.35
N SER A 24 12.56 7.83 19.06
CA SER A 24 13.94 8.04 19.47
C SER A 24 14.02 9.13 20.54
N ARG A 25 15.23 9.49 20.97
CA ARG A 25 15.44 10.65 21.85
C ARG A 25 15.00 11.98 21.23
N ARG A 26 14.93 12.08 19.90
CA ARG A 26 14.64 13.33 19.18
C ARG A 26 13.18 13.49 18.76
N GLY A 27 12.43 12.40 18.65
CA GLY A 27 11.05 12.48 18.22
C GLY A 27 10.36 11.12 18.13
N SER A 28 9.10 11.16 17.75
CA SER A 28 8.24 10.00 17.54
C SER A 28 7.51 10.14 16.22
N ILE A 29 7.29 9.02 15.53
CA ILE A 29 6.45 8.92 14.33
C ILE A 29 5.59 7.67 14.41
N VAL A 30 4.50 7.62 13.65
CA VAL A 30 3.66 6.43 13.52
C VAL A 30 3.83 5.82 12.13
N LEU A 31 4.11 4.53 12.06
CA LEU A 31 4.32 3.81 10.80
C LEU A 31 3.62 2.45 10.82
N PRO A 32 3.15 1.96 9.66
CA PRO A 32 2.76 0.56 9.54
C PRO A 32 3.98 -0.34 9.63
N VAL A 33 3.85 -1.46 10.33
CA VAL A 33 4.89 -2.49 10.44
C VAL A 33 4.84 -3.45 9.24
N GLN A 34 6.02 -3.89 8.80
CA GLN A 34 6.19 -4.87 7.75
C GLN A 34 7.21 -5.94 8.18
N GLY A 35 6.90 -7.21 7.94
CA GLY A 35 7.82 -8.32 8.17
C GLY A 35 8.95 -8.36 7.13
N ALA A 36 10.19 -8.49 7.60
CA ALA A 36 11.39 -8.60 6.79
C ALA A 36 12.34 -9.66 7.39
N PRO A 37 12.23 -10.94 6.97
CA PRO A 37 13.07 -12.03 7.48
C PRO A 37 14.58 -11.85 7.19
N GLU A 38 14.94 -10.98 6.25
CA GLU A 38 16.31 -10.61 5.93
C GLU A 38 16.97 -9.70 6.96
N LEU A 39 16.21 -9.07 7.86
CA LEU A 39 16.76 -8.21 8.91
C LEU A 39 17.27 -9.03 10.10
N GLY A 40 18.36 -8.57 10.71
CA GLY A 40 18.83 -9.14 11.98
C GLY A 40 17.79 -8.96 13.09
N LEU A 41 17.81 -9.87 14.07
CA LEU A 41 16.99 -9.71 15.28
C LEU A 41 17.31 -8.40 16.00
N SER A 42 16.29 -7.76 16.54
CA SER A 42 16.34 -6.45 17.20
C SER A 42 16.85 -5.30 16.32
N GLN A 43 16.82 -5.47 14.99
CA GLN A 43 17.03 -4.39 14.03
C GLN A 43 15.70 -3.94 13.44
N ALA A 44 15.65 -2.66 13.09
CA ALA A 44 14.53 -2.06 12.38
C ALA A 44 15.07 -1.29 11.18
N PHE A 45 14.36 -1.34 10.06
CA PHE A 45 14.70 -0.58 8.86
C PHE A 45 13.56 0.34 8.45
N ILE A 46 13.89 1.59 8.12
CA ILE A 46 12.95 2.57 7.58
C ILE A 46 13.65 3.28 6.43
N ALA A 47 12.98 3.40 5.28
CA ALA A 47 13.53 4.15 4.17
C ALA A 47 13.54 5.66 4.47
N MET A 48 14.66 6.33 4.19
CA MET A 48 14.85 7.74 4.58
C MET A 48 13.99 8.76 3.83
N HIS A 49 13.43 8.40 2.67
CA HIS A 49 12.69 9.31 1.78
C HIS A 49 11.26 9.64 2.25
N TRP A 50 10.86 9.17 3.43
CA TRP A 50 9.53 9.44 3.98
C TRP A 50 9.57 10.70 4.87
N GLY A 51 9.36 11.84 4.22
CA GLY A 51 9.25 13.17 4.85
C GLY A 51 7.81 13.55 5.23
N ASP A 52 7.66 14.76 5.78
CA ASP A 52 6.39 15.45 6.02
C ASP A 52 5.56 15.67 4.74
N GLU A 53 6.21 15.55 3.58
CA GLU A 53 5.57 15.54 2.27
C GLU A 53 4.58 14.39 2.06
N PHE A 54 4.83 13.22 2.67
CA PHE A 54 4.05 11.99 2.44
C PHE A 54 3.51 11.36 3.72
N LEU A 55 4.14 11.64 4.86
CA LEU A 55 3.79 11.13 6.17
C LEU A 55 3.44 12.31 7.06
N GLY A 56 2.27 12.27 7.66
CA GLY A 56 1.84 13.27 8.62
C GLY A 56 1.18 12.62 9.84
N GLY A 57 0.54 13.48 10.60
CA GLY A 57 -0.14 13.11 11.83
C GLY A 57 0.25 14.02 12.97
N VAL A 58 -0.38 13.83 14.12
CA VAL A 58 -0.08 14.56 15.36
C VAL A 58 0.17 13.60 16.51
N SER A 59 1.10 13.99 17.38
CA SER A 59 1.28 13.33 18.67
C SER A 59 0.05 13.50 19.57
N SER A 60 0.01 12.78 20.70
CA SER A 60 -1.01 12.96 21.74
C SER A 60 -1.06 14.37 22.32
N MET A 61 0.00 15.17 22.13
CA MET A 61 0.09 16.58 22.56
C MET A 61 -0.29 17.57 21.44
N GLY A 62 -0.80 17.09 20.30
CA GLY A 62 -1.19 17.93 19.17
C GLY A 62 -0.02 18.46 18.32
N VAL A 63 1.22 18.07 18.62
CA VAL A 63 2.40 18.47 17.86
C VAL A 63 2.49 17.65 16.57
N PRO A 64 2.67 18.27 15.38
CA PRO A 64 2.86 17.54 14.13
C PRO A 64 4.02 16.56 14.20
N LEU A 65 3.78 15.34 13.72
CA LEU A 65 4.83 14.34 13.54
C LEU A 65 5.66 14.74 12.32
N ALA A 66 6.98 14.68 12.48
CA ALA A 66 7.91 14.94 11.38
C ALA A 66 8.17 13.65 10.56
N GLY A 67 8.90 13.79 9.45
CA GLY A 67 9.38 12.64 8.68
C GLY A 67 10.42 11.80 9.43
N VAL A 68 10.93 10.76 8.77
CA VAL A 68 11.86 9.76 9.34
C VAL A 68 13.12 10.38 9.94
N ASN A 69 13.58 11.53 9.44
CA ASN A 69 14.75 12.25 9.98
C ASN A 69 14.55 12.81 11.40
N ALA A 70 13.33 12.84 11.93
CA ALA A 70 13.12 13.12 13.35
C ALA A 70 13.58 11.99 14.28
N LEU A 71 13.73 10.76 13.75
CA LEU A 71 14.23 9.63 14.52
C LEU A 71 15.75 9.56 14.56
N THR A 72 16.45 10.16 13.60
CA THR A 72 17.92 10.05 13.44
C THR A 72 18.69 10.80 14.51
N THR A 73 20.03 10.77 14.48
CA THR A 73 20.89 11.55 15.39
C THR A 73 21.34 12.87 14.76
N SER A 74 21.65 13.86 15.61
CA SER A 74 22.28 15.12 15.20
C SER A 74 23.80 15.04 15.17
N ALA A 75 24.38 13.88 15.49
CA ALA A 75 25.82 13.67 15.48
C ALA A 75 26.38 13.79 14.05
N PHE A 76 27.57 14.38 13.94
CA PHE A 76 28.30 14.51 12.68
C PHE A 76 29.80 14.34 12.93
N CYS A 77 30.55 13.95 11.89
CA CYS A 77 32.00 13.85 11.97
C CYS A 77 32.63 15.24 12.18
N PRO A 78 33.43 15.46 13.24
CA PRO A 78 34.00 16.78 13.52
C PRO A 78 34.87 17.33 12.38
N SER A 79 35.52 16.46 11.62
CA SER A 79 36.38 16.82 10.48
C SER A 79 35.57 17.04 9.19
N SER A 80 34.88 16.02 8.70
CA SER A 80 34.19 16.08 7.40
C SER A 80 32.81 16.75 7.44
N LYS A 81 32.27 17.00 8.65
CA LYS A 81 30.91 17.47 8.90
C LYS A 81 29.80 16.56 8.34
N GLN A 82 30.13 15.34 7.93
CA GLN A 82 29.11 14.39 7.46
C GLN A 82 28.25 13.90 8.64
N PRO A 83 26.91 13.88 8.48
CA PRO A 83 25.99 13.45 9.53
C PRO A 83 25.95 11.92 9.69
N GLU A 84 25.70 11.47 10.92
CA GLU A 84 25.48 10.06 11.23
C GLU A 84 23.99 9.71 11.01
N LEU A 85 23.63 9.30 9.80
CA LEU A 85 22.24 9.00 9.44
C LEU A 85 21.96 7.50 9.36
N LYS A 86 22.96 6.64 9.60
CA LYS A 86 22.84 5.19 9.32
C LYS A 86 22.31 4.40 10.52
N HIS A 87 22.34 4.97 11.72
CA HIS A 87 21.81 4.30 12.91
C HIS A 87 21.15 5.26 13.89
N ALA A 88 20.08 4.79 14.53
CA ALA A 88 19.43 5.46 15.65
C ALA A 88 18.82 4.42 16.59
N ALA A 89 18.99 4.63 17.90
CA ALA A 89 18.31 3.82 18.90
C ALA A 89 16.83 4.25 18.98
N VAL A 90 15.93 3.28 18.81
CA VAL A 90 14.48 3.52 18.83
C VAL A 90 13.76 2.54 19.75
N LYS A 91 12.66 3.02 20.33
CA LYS A 91 11.63 2.23 21.00
C LYS A 91 10.46 2.05 20.04
N ILE A 92 9.97 0.82 19.89
CA ILE A 92 8.82 0.50 19.05
C ILE A 92 7.71 -0.07 19.91
N LEU A 93 6.54 0.56 19.87
CA LEU A 93 5.32 0.15 20.58
C LEU A 93 4.14 0.12 19.62
N LYS A 94 3.18 -0.79 19.83
CA LYS A 94 1.92 -0.79 19.08
C LYS A 94 1.18 0.54 19.27
N ALA A 95 0.63 1.08 18.19
CA ALA A 95 -0.25 2.24 18.23
C ALA A 95 -1.70 1.74 18.21
N GLU A 96 -2.44 1.98 19.30
CA GLU A 96 -3.84 1.58 19.44
C GLU A 96 -4.76 2.59 18.75
N LEU A 97 -4.80 2.52 17.42
CA LEU A 97 -5.64 3.36 16.55
C LEU A 97 -6.70 2.49 15.87
N PRO A 98 -7.82 2.15 16.56
CA PRO A 98 -8.80 1.17 16.09
C PRO A 98 -9.64 1.65 14.91
N TRP A 99 -9.71 2.96 14.66
CA TRP A 99 -10.43 3.52 13.52
C TRP A 99 -9.45 3.90 12.41
N SER A 100 -9.70 3.44 11.20
CA SER A 100 -8.88 3.74 10.02
C SER A 100 -9.70 4.35 8.89
N LEU A 101 -9.02 5.12 8.05
CA LEU A 101 -9.53 5.74 6.83
C LEU A 101 -8.60 5.39 5.67
N LEU A 102 -9.20 5.04 4.53
CA LEU A 102 -8.52 4.83 3.27
C LEU A 102 -9.36 5.43 2.14
N GLY A 103 -8.85 6.47 1.50
CA GLY A 103 -9.38 7.02 0.25
C GLY A 103 -8.41 6.77 -0.89
N VAL A 104 -8.90 6.28 -2.03
CA VAL A 104 -8.10 6.03 -3.23
C VAL A 104 -8.91 6.44 -4.44
N ALA A 105 -8.39 7.32 -5.29
CA ALA A 105 -9.07 7.71 -6.52
C ALA A 105 -8.08 8.00 -7.65
N TRP A 106 -8.47 7.66 -8.87
CA TRP A 106 -7.93 8.24 -10.09
C TRP A 106 -8.51 9.65 -10.25
N LEU A 107 -7.66 10.64 -10.48
CA LEU A 107 -8.05 12.04 -10.65
C LEU A 107 -7.57 12.55 -12.01
N ALA A 108 -8.21 13.60 -12.52
CA ALA A 108 -7.67 14.34 -13.65
C ALA A 108 -6.32 14.97 -13.28
N ASP A 109 -5.35 14.97 -14.20
CA ASP A 109 -3.96 15.36 -13.92
C ASP A 109 -3.85 16.79 -13.38
N GLU A 110 -4.66 17.71 -13.91
CA GLU A 110 -4.74 19.10 -13.47
C GLU A 110 -5.29 19.27 -12.05
N ARG A 111 -6.05 18.29 -11.54
CA ARG A 111 -6.64 18.31 -10.20
C ARG A 111 -5.84 17.50 -9.18
N ALA A 112 -5.10 16.48 -9.61
CA ALA A 112 -4.47 15.52 -8.72
C ALA A 112 -3.50 16.17 -7.74
N LEU A 113 -2.66 17.12 -8.21
CA LEU A 113 -1.73 17.84 -7.35
C LEU A 113 -2.46 18.72 -6.32
N ALA A 114 -3.44 19.50 -6.75
CA ALA A 114 -4.23 20.36 -5.87
C ALA A 114 -4.94 19.54 -4.79
N ALA A 115 -5.61 18.44 -5.18
CA ALA A 115 -6.27 17.53 -4.25
C ALA A 115 -5.30 16.94 -3.23
N ARG A 116 -4.09 16.53 -3.66
CA ARG A 116 -3.05 16.01 -2.78
C ARG A 116 -2.58 17.04 -1.76
N GLU A 117 -2.35 18.30 -2.17
CA GLU A 117 -1.97 19.37 -1.25
C GLU A 117 -3.06 19.67 -0.22
N GLU A 118 -4.33 19.64 -0.62
CA GLU A 118 -5.45 19.83 0.30
C GLU A 118 -5.56 18.66 1.29
N LEU A 119 -5.46 17.42 0.81
CA LEU A 119 -5.46 16.21 1.64
C LEU A 119 -4.28 16.20 2.61
N LYS A 120 -3.11 16.66 2.18
CA LYS A 120 -1.92 16.80 3.03
C LYS A 120 -2.19 17.72 4.23
N ARG A 121 -2.92 18.82 4.06
CA ARG A 121 -3.31 19.70 5.18
C ARG A 121 -4.19 19.00 6.21
N LEU A 122 -5.01 18.03 5.80
CA LEU A 122 -5.85 17.25 6.71
C LEU A 122 -5.05 16.24 7.54
N THR A 123 -3.80 15.93 7.19
CA THR A 123 -2.99 14.96 7.94
C THR A 123 -2.80 15.36 9.40
N ALA A 124 -2.79 16.67 9.69
CA ALA A 124 -2.66 17.20 11.06
C ALA A 124 -3.91 16.93 11.94
N LEU A 125 -5.00 16.41 11.38
CA LEU A 125 -6.21 16.06 12.12
C LEU A 125 -6.18 14.63 12.68
N PHE A 126 -5.16 13.84 12.35
CA PHE A 126 -5.11 12.42 12.68
C PHE A 126 -3.84 12.07 13.44
N PRO A 127 -3.87 11.12 14.39
CA PRO A 127 -2.65 10.58 14.98
C PRO A 127 -1.67 9.96 13.98
N PHE A 128 -2.21 9.37 12.90
CA PHE A 128 -1.45 8.88 11.77
C PHE A 128 -2.14 9.28 10.47
N ALA A 129 -1.38 9.80 9.51
CA ALA A 129 -1.86 9.96 8.16
C ALA A 129 -0.74 9.84 7.12
N SER A 130 -1.10 9.46 5.90
CA SER A 130 -0.21 9.44 4.75
C SER A 130 -0.97 9.79 3.49
N CYS A 131 -0.35 10.61 2.62
CA CYS A 131 -0.92 11.02 1.36
C CYS A 131 0.13 10.82 0.26
N VAL A 132 -0.14 9.91 -0.69
CA VAL A 132 0.82 9.56 -1.74
C VAL A 132 0.16 9.53 -3.11
N PRO A 133 0.85 9.98 -4.17
CA PRO A 133 0.42 9.73 -5.53
C PRO A 133 0.63 8.25 -5.89
N PHE A 134 -0.13 7.75 -6.87
CA PHE A 134 0.09 6.45 -7.50
C PHE A 134 -0.28 6.51 -8.98
N GLY A 135 0.13 5.47 -9.72
CA GLY A 135 -0.09 5.38 -11.17
C GLY A 135 1.15 5.70 -11.99
N ARG A 136 1.06 5.43 -13.29
CA ARG A 136 2.12 5.69 -14.29
C ARG A 136 1.57 6.53 -15.44
N GLU A 137 0.52 6.03 -16.09
CA GLU A 137 -0.16 6.70 -17.22
C GLU A 137 -1.31 7.60 -16.75
N ARG A 138 -1.87 7.29 -15.59
CA ARG A 138 -2.90 8.08 -14.90
C ARG A 138 -2.37 8.53 -13.55
N THR A 139 -2.86 9.67 -13.08
CA THR A 139 -2.52 10.17 -11.75
C THR A 139 -3.61 9.80 -10.75
N GLY A 140 -3.24 9.04 -9.73
CA GLY A 140 -4.10 8.71 -8.61
C GLY A 140 -3.57 9.27 -7.30
N VAL A 141 -4.47 9.47 -6.32
CA VAL A 141 -4.10 9.88 -4.96
C VAL A 141 -4.64 8.85 -3.96
N LEU A 142 -3.76 8.41 -3.06
CA LEU A 142 -4.10 7.57 -1.92
C LEU A 142 -3.92 8.38 -0.64
N PHE A 143 -5.00 8.55 0.11
CA PHE A 143 -5.03 9.12 1.44
C PHE A 143 -5.33 8.03 2.45
N ARG A 144 -4.50 7.92 3.49
CA ARG A 144 -4.71 7.02 4.62
C ARG A 144 -4.65 7.82 5.90
N ALA A 145 -5.52 7.48 6.84
CA ALA A 145 -5.40 7.97 8.20
C ALA A 145 -5.83 6.92 9.23
N ALA A 146 -5.46 7.12 10.48
CA ALA A 146 -5.96 6.35 11.61
C ALA A 146 -6.08 7.21 12.86
N SER A 147 -7.06 6.88 13.70
CA SER A 147 -7.40 7.64 14.91
C SER A 147 -7.94 6.72 16.01
N TYR A 148 -8.07 7.27 17.21
CA TYR A 148 -8.68 6.60 18.36
C TYR A 148 -10.20 6.43 18.20
N GLU A 149 -10.83 7.39 17.53
CA GLU A 149 -12.27 7.45 17.33
C GLU A 149 -12.60 7.78 15.87
N ALA A 150 -13.88 7.61 15.50
CA ALA A 150 -14.34 7.98 14.18
C ALA A 150 -14.12 9.47 13.92
N GLY A 151 -13.55 9.78 12.74
CA GLY A 151 -13.35 11.17 12.34
C GLY A 151 -14.68 11.93 12.15
N PRO A 152 -14.68 13.26 12.33
CA PRO A 152 -15.85 14.09 12.09
C PRO A 152 -16.44 13.95 10.68
N ASP A 153 -17.78 14.02 10.56
CA ASP A 153 -18.50 13.81 9.30
C ASP A 153 -18.15 14.85 8.21
N ASP A 154 -17.82 16.07 8.63
CA ASP A 154 -17.39 17.18 7.77
C ASP A 154 -16.00 16.93 7.18
N VAL A 155 -15.05 16.44 7.98
CA VAL A 155 -13.73 16.02 7.50
C VAL A 155 -13.86 14.90 6.48
N MET A 156 -14.74 13.92 6.73
CA MET A 156 -14.99 12.84 5.77
C MET A 156 -15.59 13.36 4.46
N ALA A 157 -16.52 14.32 4.52
CA ALA A 157 -17.10 14.95 3.34
C ALA A 157 -16.07 15.76 2.53
N VAL A 158 -15.10 16.41 3.22
CA VAL A 158 -13.97 17.08 2.56
C VAL A 158 -13.11 16.06 1.81
N VAL A 159 -12.74 14.94 2.45
CA VAL A 159 -11.95 13.88 1.80
C VAL A 159 -12.68 13.32 0.57
N GLU A 160 -13.98 13.05 0.67
CA GLU A 160 -14.80 12.60 -0.46
C GLU A 160 -14.77 13.58 -1.63
N ARG A 161 -14.98 14.87 -1.38
CA ARG A 161 -14.94 15.91 -2.42
C ARG A 161 -13.57 16.03 -3.09
N LEU A 162 -12.49 15.95 -2.30
CA LEU A 162 -11.13 16.02 -2.84
C LEU A 162 -10.79 14.82 -3.72
N LEU A 163 -11.40 13.67 -3.44
CA LEU A 163 -11.25 12.43 -4.21
C LEU A 163 -12.33 12.25 -5.29
N ASP A 164 -13.16 13.26 -5.56
CA ASP A 164 -14.23 13.24 -6.57
C ASP A 164 -15.28 12.12 -6.31
N LEU A 165 -15.62 11.95 -5.02
CA LEU A 165 -16.57 10.96 -4.47
C LEU A 165 -17.83 11.61 -3.87
N ASP A 166 -18.10 12.89 -4.12
CA ASP A 166 -19.25 13.64 -3.62
C ASP A 166 -20.40 13.80 -4.64
N SER A 167 -20.26 13.25 -5.85
CA SER A 167 -21.30 13.29 -6.89
C SER A 167 -22.48 12.34 -6.65
N ALA A 168 -23.61 12.56 -7.33
CA ALA A 168 -24.85 11.82 -7.10
C ALA A 168 -24.79 10.34 -7.55
N ASP A 169 -23.92 10.01 -8.51
CA ASP A 169 -23.69 8.68 -9.07
C ASP A 169 -22.80 7.77 -8.20
N VAL A 170 -22.26 8.29 -7.09
CA VAL A 170 -21.40 7.54 -6.16
C VAL A 170 -22.26 6.69 -5.22
N LEU A 171 -21.89 5.41 -5.09
CA LEU A 171 -22.48 4.47 -4.15
C LEU A 171 -22.03 4.83 -2.73
N ARG A 172 -22.95 4.84 -1.76
CA ARG A 172 -22.67 5.23 -0.37
C ARG A 172 -23.29 4.29 0.65
N TYR A 173 -22.57 4.06 1.74
CA TYR A 173 -23.04 3.40 2.94
C TYR A 173 -22.43 4.08 4.17
N ALA A 174 -23.24 4.31 5.20
CA ALA A 174 -22.78 4.84 6.47
C ALA A 174 -23.51 4.16 7.63
N ASP A 175 -22.76 3.76 8.65
CA ASP A 175 -23.25 3.26 9.93
C ASP A 175 -22.54 4.03 11.03
N LYS A 176 -23.20 5.09 11.52
CA LYS A 176 -22.66 5.95 12.59
C LYS A 176 -22.39 5.19 13.88
N LYS A 177 -23.21 4.17 14.20
CA LYS A 177 -23.04 3.38 15.43
C LYS A 177 -21.76 2.56 15.39
N LYS A 178 -21.34 2.12 14.21
CA LYS A 178 -20.08 1.38 14.00
C LYS A 178 -18.92 2.25 13.51
N GLY A 179 -19.11 3.57 13.40
CA GLY A 179 -18.12 4.49 12.83
C GLY A 179 -17.72 4.16 11.39
N GLN A 180 -18.60 3.48 10.63
CA GLN A 180 -18.30 3.03 9.28
C GLN A 180 -18.84 4.00 8.23
N ARG A 181 -18.03 4.30 7.22
CA ARG A 181 -18.43 5.07 6.05
C ARG A 181 -17.74 4.48 4.83
N ARG A 182 -18.50 4.26 3.76
CA ARG A 182 -18.00 3.64 2.53
C ARG A 182 -18.57 4.36 1.33
N THR A 183 -17.71 4.75 0.41
CA THR A 183 -18.10 5.31 -0.87
C THR A 183 -17.34 4.62 -2.00
N ALA A 184 -17.99 4.46 -3.14
CA ALA A 184 -17.39 3.86 -4.33
C ALA A 184 -17.98 4.46 -5.59
N ARG A 185 -17.12 4.87 -6.53
CA ARG A 185 -17.51 5.44 -7.81
C ARG A 185 -17.22 4.47 -8.93
N LEU A 186 -18.25 4.14 -9.69
CA LEU A 186 -18.14 3.33 -10.90
C LEU A 186 -18.36 4.22 -12.12
N THR A 187 -17.42 4.19 -13.06
CA THR A 187 -17.53 4.92 -14.33
C THR A 187 -17.62 3.93 -15.47
N ARG A 188 -18.48 4.20 -16.46
CA ARG A 188 -18.59 3.34 -17.64
C ARG A 188 -17.43 3.59 -18.60
N VAL A 189 -16.74 2.54 -19.01
CA VAL A 189 -15.64 2.55 -19.97
C VAL A 189 -15.96 1.53 -21.05
N GLY A 190 -16.38 2.01 -22.22
CA GLY A 190 -16.88 1.15 -23.30
C GLY A 190 -18.08 0.30 -22.87
N ASP A 191 -17.90 -1.02 -22.85
CA ASP A 191 -18.95 -2.01 -22.53
C ASP A 191 -19.05 -2.38 -21.04
N HIS A 192 -18.06 -2.02 -20.23
CA HIS A 192 -17.99 -2.38 -18.81
C HIS A 192 -17.92 -1.14 -17.91
N ALA A 193 -17.90 -1.36 -16.60
CA ALA A 193 -17.73 -0.32 -15.61
C ALA A 193 -16.45 -0.56 -14.81
N GLU A 194 -15.69 0.48 -14.55
CA GLU A 194 -14.46 0.45 -13.76
C GLU A 194 -14.64 1.23 -12.46
N LEU A 195 -13.92 0.81 -11.42
CA LEU A 195 -13.84 1.53 -10.16
C LEU A 195 -12.83 2.68 -10.29
N THR A 196 -13.32 3.93 -10.26
CA THR A 196 -12.48 5.12 -10.43
C THR A 196 -12.07 5.75 -9.10
N GLY A 197 -12.81 5.49 -8.03
CA GLY A 197 -12.43 5.90 -6.69
C GLY A 197 -13.26 5.25 -5.61
N PHE A 198 -12.71 5.17 -4.40
CA PHE A 198 -13.41 4.68 -3.22
C PHE A 198 -12.87 5.30 -1.94
N MET A 199 -13.70 5.30 -0.90
CA MET A 199 -13.32 5.61 0.47
C MET A 199 -13.85 4.53 1.42
N LEU A 200 -13.02 4.07 2.34
CA LEU A 200 -13.36 3.18 3.44
C LEU A 200 -12.98 3.85 4.75
N ALA A 201 -13.93 3.97 5.69
CA ALA A 201 -13.69 4.49 7.02
C ALA A 201 -14.26 3.53 8.08
N GLY A 202 -13.57 3.38 9.20
CA GLY A 202 -13.86 2.38 10.23
C GLY A 202 -13.22 1.03 9.86
N ASP A 203 -13.95 0.18 9.13
CA ASP A 203 -13.40 -1.08 8.62
C ASP A 203 -12.75 -0.86 7.24
N THR A 204 -11.41 -0.82 7.21
CA THR A 204 -10.62 -0.76 5.97
C THR A 204 -10.12 -2.13 5.51
N SER A 205 -10.60 -3.24 6.08
CA SER A 205 -10.11 -4.59 5.75
C SER A 205 -10.28 -4.98 4.28
N ALA A 206 -11.25 -4.34 3.60
CA ALA A 206 -11.50 -4.51 2.17
C ALA A 206 -10.44 -3.89 1.25
N GLU A 207 -9.49 -3.12 1.81
CA GLU A 207 -8.43 -2.42 1.07
C GLU A 207 -7.81 -3.28 -0.03
N ARG A 208 -7.33 -4.49 0.32
CA ARG A 208 -6.49 -5.28 -0.57
C ARG A 208 -7.19 -5.55 -1.90
N TRP A 209 -8.45 -5.99 -1.84
CA TRP A 209 -9.17 -6.42 -3.04
C TRP A 209 -9.82 -5.26 -3.79
N ILE A 210 -10.31 -4.22 -3.09
CA ILE A 210 -10.88 -3.02 -3.74
C ILE A 210 -9.78 -2.23 -4.45
N LYS A 211 -8.60 -2.08 -3.81
CA LYS A 211 -7.46 -1.39 -4.41
C LYS A 211 -6.96 -2.11 -5.67
N THR A 212 -6.95 -3.45 -5.67
CA THR A 212 -6.65 -4.22 -6.88
C THR A 212 -7.65 -3.93 -8.00
N LEU A 213 -8.96 -3.91 -7.72
CA LEU A 213 -9.98 -3.58 -8.75
C LEU A 213 -9.73 -2.21 -9.39
N LEU A 214 -9.42 -1.20 -8.58
CA LEU A 214 -9.15 0.17 -9.04
C LEU A 214 -7.83 0.28 -9.80
N GLN A 215 -6.74 -0.26 -9.25
CA GLN A 215 -5.39 -0.05 -9.79
C GLN A 215 -5.08 -0.93 -11.00
N ASP A 216 -5.67 -2.12 -11.08
CA ASP A 216 -5.53 -3.02 -12.22
C ASP A 216 -6.59 -2.75 -13.30
N GLU A 217 -7.46 -1.75 -13.09
CA GLU A 217 -8.54 -1.34 -14.01
C GLU A 217 -9.38 -2.54 -14.43
N LEU A 218 -9.88 -3.27 -13.42
CA LEU A 218 -10.64 -4.49 -13.65
C LEU A 218 -12.13 -4.17 -13.81
N PRO A 219 -12.87 -4.94 -14.63
CA PRO A 219 -14.31 -4.83 -14.71
C PRO A 219 -14.96 -4.99 -13.33
N ALA A 220 -15.68 -3.96 -12.90
CA ALA A 220 -16.26 -3.82 -11.58
C ALA A 220 -17.80 -3.85 -11.57
N GLN A 221 -18.45 -4.00 -12.74
CA GLN A 221 -19.92 -4.03 -12.86
C GLN A 221 -20.58 -5.14 -12.03
N ALA A 222 -19.92 -6.28 -11.89
CA ALA A 222 -20.43 -7.42 -11.12
C ALA A 222 -20.43 -7.15 -9.60
N TYR A 223 -19.67 -6.16 -9.12
CA TYR A 223 -19.62 -5.81 -7.71
C TYR A 223 -20.78 -4.86 -7.37
N GLY A 224 -20.95 -3.76 -8.09
CA GLY A 224 -22.02 -2.78 -7.80
C GLY A 224 -22.07 -2.41 -6.31
N ARG A 225 -23.22 -2.65 -5.65
CA ARG A 225 -23.40 -2.40 -4.20
C ARG A 225 -22.52 -3.27 -3.30
N LEU A 226 -22.00 -4.40 -3.81
CA LEU A 226 -21.08 -5.28 -3.06
C LEU A 226 -19.75 -4.58 -2.72
N LEU A 227 -19.38 -3.51 -3.41
CA LEU A 227 -18.24 -2.65 -3.05
C LEU A 227 -18.40 -2.01 -1.66
N LEU A 228 -19.64 -1.87 -1.17
CA LEU A 228 -19.95 -1.28 0.13
C LEU A 228 -19.96 -2.31 1.27
N VAL A 229 -19.81 -3.62 0.97
CA VAL A 229 -19.87 -4.68 1.98
C VAL A 229 -18.55 -4.76 2.76
N PRO A 230 -18.57 -4.73 4.11
CA PRO A 230 -17.37 -4.85 4.92
C PRO A 230 -16.71 -6.23 4.88
N GLY A 231 -15.40 -6.25 5.14
CA GLY A 231 -14.61 -7.48 5.19
C GLY A 231 -13.47 -7.61 4.17
N ALA A 232 -12.45 -8.36 4.58
CA ALA A 232 -11.24 -8.63 3.80
C ALA A 232 -11.46 -9.61 2.63
N LYS A 233 -12.55 -10.37 2.62
CA LYS A 233 -12.86 -11.33 1.57
C LYS A 233 -13.71 -10.66 0.50
N ALA A 234 -13.22 -10.66 -0.73
CA ALA A 234 -13.99 -10.13 -1.85
C ALA A 234 -15.27 -10.98 -2.07
N PRO A 235 -16.44 -10.33 -2.26
CA PRO A 235 -17.71 -11.03 -2.47
C PRO A 235 -17.80 -11.69 -3.86
N VAL A 236 -17.03 -11.16 -4.81
CA VAL A 236 -16.78 -11.73 -6.14
C VAL A 236 -15.28 -11.91 -6.29
N ALA A 237 -14.85 -12.98 -6.97
CA ALA A 237 -13.42 -13.26 -7.12
C ALA A 237 -12.71 -12.15 -7.92
N VAL A 238 -11.71 -11.51 -7.31
CA VAL A 238 -10.83 -10.55 -7.99
C VAL A 238 -9.74 -11.33 -8.73
N ARG A 239 -9.72 -11.23 -10.06
CA ARG A 239 -8.62 -11.74 -10.90
C ARG A 239 -7.62 -10.62 -11.15
N ALA A 240 -6.64 -10.47 -10.26
CA ALA A 240 -5.57 -9.48 -10.40
C ALA A 240 -4.78 -9.66 -11.72
N ARG A 241 -4.23 -8.57 -12.28
CA ARG A 241 -3.34 -8.63 -13.47
C ARG A 241 -2.00 -9.34 -13.18
N GLY A 242 -1.66 -9.53 -11.89
CA GLY A 242 -0.44 -10.17 -11.43
C GLY A 242 0.68 -9.19 -11.09
N LYS A 243 1.61 -9.61 -10.23
CA LYS A 243 2.83 -8.88 -9.87
C LYS A 243 3.75 -8.77 -11.09
N GLN A 244 4.22 -7.57 -11.40
CA GLN A 244 5.24 -7.36 -12.44
C GLN A 244 6.55 -8.07 -12.06
N VAL A 245 7.02 -8.99 -12.92
CA VAL A 245 8.26 -9.77 -12.74
C VAL A 245 9.36 -9.27 -13.68
N CYS A 246 9.04 -8.99 -14.95
CA CYS A 246 9.98 -8.42 -15.90
C CYS A 246 9.54 -7.01 -16.32
N THR A 247 10.27 -5.98 -15.86
CA THR A 247 9.97 -4.60 -16.22
C THR A 247 10.26 -4.26 -17.68
N CYS A 248 11.35 -4.79 -18.25
CA CYS A 248 11.73 -4.48 -19.64
C CYS A 248 10.67 -4.89 -20.66
N LEU A 249 9.98 -6.01 -20.42
CA LEU A 249 9.00 -6.60 -21.35
C LEU A 249 7.57 -6.55 -20.76
N ASN A 250 7.38 -5.86 -19.64
CA ASN A 250 6.11 -5.75 -18.92
C ASN A 250 5.42 -7.11 -18.63
N VAL A 251 6.18 -8.12 -18.20
CA VAL A 251 5.66 -9.48 -17.95
C VAL A 251 5.32 -9.66 -16.47
N THR A 252 4.13 -10.19 -16.17
CA THR A 252 3.64 -10.46 -14.81
C THR A 252 3.81 -11.93 -14.40
N ASP A 253 3.77 -12.19 -13.09
CA ASP A 253 3.81 -13.55 -12.54
C ASP A 253 2.60 -14.40 -12.96
N VAL A 254 1.43 -13.78 -13.17
CA VAL A 254 0.24 -14.45 -13.70
C VAL A 254 0.50 -14.93 -15.12
N ALA A 255 0.99 -14.07 -16.02
CA ALA A 255 1.35 -14.47 -17.38
C ALA A 255 2.38 -15.62 -17.40
N ILE A 256 3.38 -15.56 -16.50
CA ILE A 256 4.37 -16.63 -16.33
C ILE A 256 3.70 -17.93 -15.85
N ARG A 257 2.82 -17.88 -14.85
CA ARG A 257 2.13 -19.07 -14.33
C ARG A 257 1.18 -19.68 -15.36
N ASP A 258 0.45 -18.86 -16.10
CA ASP A 258 -0.48 -19.30 -17.15
C ASP A 258 0.26 -19.95 -18.33
N HIS A 259 1.46 -19.46 -18.65
CA HIS A 259 2.38 -20.10 -19.59
C HIS A 259 2.90 -21.43 -19.05
N LEU A 260 3.36 -21.45 -17.80
CA LEU A 260 3.92 -22.64 -17.16
C LEU A 260 2.87 -23.74 -16.94
N ALA A 261 1.61 -23.39 -16.70
CA ALA A 261 0.51 -24.34 -16.58
C ALA A 261 0.32 -25.19 -17.86
N ARG A 262 0.76 -24.67 -19.01
CA ARG A 262 0.69 -25.34 -20.32
C ARG A 262 2.04 -25.90 -20.78
N SER A 263 3.12 -25.60 -20.06
CA SER A 263 4.48 -25.99 -20.43
C SER A 263 4.93 -27.25 -19.68
N MET A 264 5.62 -28.16 -20.34
CA MET A 264 6.16 -29.39 -19.73
C MET A 264 7.70 -29.43 -19.85
N GLY A 265 8.35 -30.25 -19.03
CA GLY A 265 9.80 -30.49 -19.09
C GLY A 265 10.59 -29.84 -17.96
N SER A 266 11.93 -29.95 -18.07
CA SER A 266 12.87 -29.49 -17.04
C SER A 266 12.85 -27.95 -16.86
N GLN A 267 13.48 -27.47 -15.79
CA GLN A 267 13.58 -26.02 -15.53
C GLN A 267 14.16 -25.25 -16.73
N ALA A 268 15.15 -25.81 -17.42
CA ALA A 268 15.78 -25.20 -18.58
C ALA A 268 14.81 -25.10 -19.77
N VAL A 269 14.04 -26.17 -20.05
CA VAL A 269 13.05 -26.19 -21.15
C VAL A 269 11.93 -25.18 -20.87
N ARG A 270 11.42 -25.14 -19.64
CA ARG A 270 10.39 -24.18 -19.23
C ARG A 270 10.88 -22.73 -19.27
N LEU A 271 12.12 -22.48 -18.86
CA LEU A 271 12.73 -21.14 -18.97
C LEU A 271 12.89 -20.72 -20.43
N ALA A 272 13.39 -21.61 -21.29
CA ALA A 272 13.53 -21.34 -22.72
C ALA A 272 12.17 -21.04 -23.37
N SER A 273 11.12 -21.79 -22.99
CA SER A 273 9.75 -21.56 -23.46
C SER A 273 9.21 -20.19 -23.02
N LEU A 274 9.43 -19.79 -21.77
CA LEU A 274 9.06 -18.45 -21.28
C LEU A 274 9.82 -17.34 -22.03
N GLN A 275 11.11 -17.54 -22.29
CA GLN A 275 11.94 -16.59 -23.04
C GLN A 275 11.53 -16.50 -24.51
N ALA A 276 11.04 -17.59 -25.10
CA ALA A 276 10.55 -17.58 -26.48
C ALA A 276 9.21 -16.83 -26.60
N ASP A 277 8.26 -17.09 -25.70
CA ASP A 277 6.91 -16.55 -25.80
C ASP A 277 6.78 -15.15 -25.17
N LEU A 278 7.15 -15.02 -23.90
CA LEU A 278 6.98 -13.78 -23.13
C LEU A 278 8.21 -12.86 -23.23
N LYS A 279 9.32 -13.33 -23.81
CA LYS A 279 10.59 -12.60 -23.95
C LYS A 279 11.24 -12.14 -22.63
N CYS A 280 10.65 -12.48 -21.47
CA CYS A 280 11.20 -12.10 -20.17
C CYS A 280 12.57 -12.74 -19.94
N GLY A 281 13.51 -11.98 -19.38
CA GLY A 281 14.86 -12.49 -19.10
C GLY A 281 15.79 -12.54 -20.31
N THR A 282 15.42 -11.94 -21.45
CA THR A 282 16.27 -11.84 -22.65
C THR A 282 16.96 -10.47 -22.83
N GLN A 283 16.50 -9.44 -22.10
CA GLN A 283 17.04 -8.07 -22.15
C GLN A 283 18.08 -7.82 -21.04
N CYS A 284 17.68 -7.21 -19.91
CA CYS A 284 18.62 -6.87 -18.82
C CYS A 284 18.90 -8.02 -17.84
N GLY A 285 18.12 -9.11 -17.88
CA GLY A 285 18.29 -10.26 -17.00
C GLY A 285 17.88 -10.09 -15.53
N SER A 286 17.47 -8.90 -15.07
CA SER A 286 17.15 -8.62 -13.65
C SER A 286 16.05 -9.51 -13.06
N CYS A 287 15.14 -9.97 -13.90
CA CYS A 287 14.03 -10.85 -13.53
C CYS A 287 14.42 -12.34 -13.43
N MET A 288 15.63 -12.75 -13.86
CA MET A 288 16.05 -14.16 -13.88
C MET A 288 15.99 -14.87 -12.52
N PRO A 289 16.40 -14.24 -11.38
CA PRO A 289 16.30 -14.89 -10.07
C PRO A 289 14.84 -15.24 -9.69
N GLU A 290 13.92 -14.31 -9.92
CA GLU A 290 12.49 -14.50 -9.63
C GLU A 290 11.86 -15.51 -10.60
N LEU A 291 12.21 -15.46 -11.90
CA LEU A 291 11.76 -16.46 -12.89
C LEU A 291 12.14 -17.88 -12.46
N ARG A 292 13.40 -18.11 -12.06
CA ARG A 292 13.87 -19.42 -11.59
C ARG A 292 13.10 -19.88 -10.35
N LYS A 293 12.80 -18.97 -9.43
CA LYS A 293 12.00 -19.25 -8.23
C LYS A 293 10.57 -19.69 -8.59
N ILE A 294 9.91 -18.99 -9.50
CA ILE A 294 8.55 -19.31 -9.97
C ILE A 294 8.54 -20.66 -10.71
N ILE A 295 9.52 -20.90 -11.61
CA ILE A 295 9.63 -22.17 -12.34
C ILE A 295 9.81 -23.33 -11.35
N ARG A 296 10.71 -23.20 -10.38
CA ARG A 296 10.93 -24.24 -9.36
C ARG A 296 9.68 -24.54 -8.56
N ALA A 297 8.94 -23.51 -8.16
CA ALA A 297 7.67 -23.66 -7.42
C ALA A 297 6.55 -24.31 -8.26
N SER A 298 6.65 -24.26 -9.59
CA SER A 298 5.65 -24.79 -10.53
C SER A 298 5.93 -26.22 -11.01
N LEU A 299 7.01 -26.86 -10.55
CA LEU A 299 7.34 -28.24 -10.88
C LEU A 299 6.64 -29.22 -9.94
N PRO A 300 6.20 -30.40 -10.43
CA PRO A 300 5.73 -31.48 -9.57
C PRO A 300 6.86 -31.94 -8.61
N LEU A 301 6.50 -32.34 -7.39
CA LEU A 301 7.43 -32.76 -6.32
C LEU A 301 8.46 -33.83 -6.74
N ALA A 302 8.21 -34.59 -7.81
CA ALA A 302 9.13 -35.61 -8.33
C ALA A 302 10.35 -35.05 -9.11
N GLN A 303 10.42 -33.74 -9.38
CA GLN A 303 11.47 -33.12 -10.22
C GLN A 303 12.20 -31.95 -9.54
N ALA A 304 12.14 -31.87 -8.21
CA ALA A 304 12.73 -30.79 -7.42
C ALA A 304 14.17 -31.06 -6.92
N GLY A 305 14.77 -32.20 -7.30
CA GLY A 305 16.14 -32.60 -6.96
C GLY A 305 17.19 -31.97 -7.85
#